data_AF-A0A267GFN7-F1
#
_entry.id   AF-A0A267GFN7-F1
#
_cell.length_a   1.000
_cell.length_b   1.000
_cell.length_c   1.000
_cell.angle_alpha   90.00
_cell.angle_beta   90.00
_cell.angle_gamma   90.00
#
_symmetry.space_group_name_H-M   'P 1'
#
loop_
_entity.id
_entity.type
_entity.pdbx_description
1 polymer ?
#
loop_
_entity_poly.entity_id
_entity_poly.type
_entity_poly.pdbx_seq_one_letter_code
_entity_poly.pdbx_strand_id
1 'polypeptide(L)'
;MSGLRVLNACTVPLLLLLAATLDSAKTRDPFYIIAHMTNSPHSLDWSMRQGANAVEVDIQFDGRGNPTEFGHRWLCDCSCPHPRSYHICSHSLRGCSGRGASASAASHLRHMARLPGLALVILDGKVNSKWGDRLATAGANLARLVERELFGNGYRGNVVISAGKINCFEYVSAAAKTASGFSNKDRYYFAFDQEDDKYSSVAAMLSRFTRKRTFGTGISACLPGTYYSGIRQAVAGVRNGEIGLTYIWTLDKESSMKSYINLGVNGIITNRPGLLKKLAGNLGLRLAKPGDAIPTARTDVSSPNNCDCDYHWGGCTISSPAPPFKACRCKYKGFWTCGGSVVSCNSSNLKCRNPDGSKESCKLGGGDCGGYR
;
A
#
# COMPACT_ATOMS: atom_id res chain seq x y z
N MET A 1 31.72 -6.05 -81.70
CA MET A 1 30.70 -6.78 -80.92
C MET A 1 31.12 -6.72 -79.47
N SER A 2 30.27 -6.11 -78.66
CA SER A 2 30.59 -5.46 -77.39
C SER A 2 30.52 -6.42 -76.21
N GLY A 3 31.50 -6.34 -75.31
CA GLY A 3 31.36 -6.80 -73.93
C GLY A 3 30.64 -5.74 -73.07
N LEU A 4 29.80 -6.18 -72.15
CA LEU A 4 29.18 -5.37 -71.08
C LEU A 4 29.21 -6.21 -69.79
N ARG A 5 30.04 -5.84 -68.81
CA ARG A 5 29.78 -4.93 -67.68
C ARG A 5 28.87 -5.50 -66.60
N VAL A 6 29.53 -5.85 -65.49
CA VAL A 6 29.04 -5.99 -64.12
C VAL A 6 28.35 -4.71 -63.65
N LEU A 7 27.27 -4.85 -62.86
CA LEU A 7 26.62 -3.96 -61.88
C LEU A 7 25.13 -4.41 -61.76
N ASN A 8 24.40 -4.35 -60.66
CA ASN A 8 24.68 -4.12 -59.25
C ASN A 8 23.44 -4.61 -58.47
N ALA A 9 23.64 -4.88 -57.18
CA ALA A 9 22.64 -5.20 -56.17
C ALA A 9 21.28 -4.47 -56.31
N CYS A 10 20.19 -5.23 -56.21
CA CYS A 10 18.94 -4.78 -55.60
C CYS A 10 18.33 -5.94 -54.80
N THR A 11 19.00 -6.27 -53.69
CA THR A 11 18.35 -6.91 -52.55
C THR A 11 17.29 -5.95 -52.03
N VAL A 12 16.02 -6.20 -52.34
CA VAL A 12 14.90 -5.59 -51.63
C VAL A 12 15.02 -6.05 -50.18
N PRO A 13 15.26 -5.16 -49.20
CA PRO A 13 15.14 -5.59 -47.83
C PRO A 13 13.66 -5.84 -47.60
N LEU A 14 13.34 -7.09 -47.26
CA LEU A 14 12.10 -7.46 -46.61
C LEU A 14 12.07 -6.70 -45.27
N LEU A 15 11.72 -5.42 -45.32
CA LEU A 15 11.20 -4.67 -44.18
C LEU A 15 9.83 -5.29 -43.90
N LEU A 16 9.83 -6.48 -43.31
CA LEU A 16 8.89 -6.82 -42.28
C LEU A 16 9.11 -5.80 -41.17
N LEU A 17 8.53 -4.61 -41.38
CA LEU A 17 7.99 -3.82 -40.29
C LEU A 17 7.08 -4.79 -39.53
N LEU A 18 7.66 -5.48 -38.55
CA LEU A 18 7.05 -5.54 -37.24
C LEU A 18 6.83 -4.09 -36.82
N ALA A 19 5.78 -3.48 -37.38
CA ALA A 19 4.89 -2.68 -36.59
C ALA A 19 4.44 -3.62 -35.49
N ALA A 20 5.27 -3.74 -34.45
CA ALA A 20 4.75 -3.88 -33.10
C ALA A 20 3.76 -2.75 -33.04
N THR A 21 2.49 -3.08 -33.28
CA THR A 21 1.39 -2.24 -32.90
C THR A 21 1.75 -1.85 -31.49
N LEU A 22 2.10 -0.58 -31.32
CA LEU A 22 1.87 0.11 -30.07
C LEU A 22 0.36 0.01 -29.89
N ASP A 23 -0.10 -1.17 -29.47
CA ASP A 23 -1.15 -1.30 -28.50
C ASP A 23 -0.62 -0.47 -27.34
N SER A 24 -0.87 0.84 -27.45
CA SER A 24 -0.91 1.73 -26.32
C SER A 24 -1.86 0.99 -25.40
N ALA A 25 -1.28 0.27 -24.45
CA ALA A 25 -1.98 -0.49 -23.45
C ALA A 25 -2.78 0.54 -22.65
N LYS A 26 -3.95 0.92 -23.20
CA LYS A 26 -5.11 1.32 -22.42
C LYS A 26 -5.29 0.15 -21.49
N THR A 27 -4.65 0.23 -20.34
CA THR A 27 -4.72 -0.78 -19.31
C THR A 27 -6.21 -1.05 -19.10
N ARG A 28 -6.65 -2.27 -19.42
CA ARG A 28 -8.02 -2.72 -19.14
C ARG A 28 -8.31 -2.65 -17.63
N ASP A 29 -7.26 -2.55 -16.84
CA ASP A 29 -7.28 -2.43 -15.39
C ASP A 29 -7.94 -1.12 -14.95
N PRO A 30 -8.84 -1.19 -13.97
CA PRO A 30 -9.54 -0.02 -13.48
C PRO A 30 -8.59 0.94 -12.77
N PHE A 31 -8.74 2.24 -13.02
CA PHE A 31 -7.99 3.29 -12.35
C PHE A 31 -8.74 3.83 -11.12
N TYR A 32 -8.01 4.03 -10.04
CA TYR A 32 -8.51 4.53 -8.76
C TYR A 32 -8.01 5.95 -8.49
N ILE A 33 -8.97 6.87 -8.40
CA ILE A 33 -8.80 8.23 -7.90
C ILE A 33 -9.03 8.16 -6.40
N ILE A 34 -7.96 8.05 -5.64
CA ILE A 34 -8.02 7.79 -4.20
C ILE A 34 -7.93 9.12 -3.46
N ALA A 35 -9.00 9.52 -2.80
CA ALA A 35 -8.98 10.72 -1.97
C ALA A 35 -8.25 10.46 -0.65
N HIS A 36 -7.26 11.28 -0.34
CA HIS A 36 -6.40 11.18 0.83
C HIS A 36 -7.11 11.67 2.11
N MET A 37 -6.89 11.03 3.27
CA MET A 37 -7.35 11.49 4.59
C MET A 37 -8.85 11.81 4.69
N THR A 38 -9.71 10.94 4.14
CA THR A 38 -11.18 11.13 4.16
C THR A 38 -11.82 10.78 5.52
N ASN A 39 -11.25 11.30 6.60
CA ASN A 39 -11.54 10.91 7.98
C ASN A 39 -12.85 11.48 8.57
N SER A 40 -13.58 12.33 7.84
CA SER A 40 -14.89 12.86 8.26
C SER A 40 -15.94 12.63 7.19
N PRO A 41 -17.24 12.51 7.55
CA PRO A 41 -18.31 12.39 6.56
C PRO A 41 -18.28 13.53 5.54
N HIS A 42 -17.95 14.74 5.98
CA HIS A 42 -17.85 15.91 5.12
C HIS A 42 -16.71 15.84 4.10
N SER A 43 -15.48 15.45 4.51
CA SER A 43 -14.35 15.32 3.58
C SER A 43 -14.56 14.16 2.60
N LEU A 44 -15.19 13.09 3.07
CA LEU A 44 -15.58 11.95 2.26
C LEU A 44 -16.63 12.33 1.20
N ASP A 45 -17.74 12.96 1.58
CA ASP A 45 -18.79 13.38 0.65
C ASP A 45 -18.27 14.40 -0.37
N TRP A 46 -17.45 15.35 0.09
CA TRP A 46 -16.80 16.31 -0.79
C TRP A 46 -15.91 15.61 -1.83
N SER A 47 -15.10 14.64 -1.40
CA SER A 47 -14.19 13.91 -2.28
C SER A 47 -14.93 13.12 -3.36
N MET A 48 -16.05 12.47 -2.99
CA MET A 48 -16.92 11.79 -3.95
C MET A 48 -17.50 12.76 -4.98
N ARG A 49 -17.94 13.96 -4.55
CA ARG A 49 -18.39 15.02 -5.48
C ARG A 49 -17.30 15.52 -6.41
N GLN A 50 -16.04 15.50 -5.97
CA GLN A 50 -14.88 15.83 -6.82
C GLN A 50 -14.52 14.72 -7.82
N GLY A 51 -15.21 13.58 -7.79
CA GLY A 51 -15.01 12.48 -8.72
C GLY A 51 -14.02 11.42 -8.24
N ALA A 52 -13.70 11.38 -6.95
CA ALA A 52 -13.06 10.22 -6.35
C ALA A 52 -13.95 8.98 -6.50
N ASN A 53 -13.33 7.83 -6.77
CA ASN A 53 -13.98 6.51 -6.76
C ASN A 53 -13.32 5.57 -5.74
N ALA A 54 -12.33 6.07 -5.00
CA ALA A 54 -11.66 5.38 -3.92
C ALA A 54 -11.27 6.36 -2.84
N VAL A 55 -11.04 5.86 -1.64
CA VAL A 55 -10.64 6.69 -0.51
C VAL A 55 -9.60 6.00 0.37
N GLU A 56 -8.75 6.80 0.98
CA GLU A 56 -7.89 6.41 2.08
C GLU A 56 -8.41 7.08 3.36
N VAL A 57 -8.39 6.32 4.47
CA VAL A 57 -8.75 6.77 5.81
C VAL A 57 -7.82 6.20 6.86
N ASP A 58 -7.50 7.04 7.82
CA ASP A 58 -6.57 6.76 8.91
C ASP A 58 -7.34 6.17 10.11
N ILE A 59 -7.19 4.89 10.41
CA ILE A 59 -7.90 4.26 11.53
C ILE A 59 -7.06 4.24 12.81
N GLN A 60 -7.67 4.72 13.90
CA GLN A 60 -7.10 4.77 15.24
C GLN A 60 -7.60 3.62 16.12
N PHE A 61 -6.82 3.29 17.14
CA PHE A 61 -7.17 2.23 18.10
C PHE A 61 -6.99 2.66 19.55
N ASP A 62 -7.73 2.03 20.45
CA ASP A 62 -7.53 2.14 21.89
C ASP A 62 -6.34 1.28 22.38
N GLY A 63 -6.03 1.37 23.69
CA GLY A 63 -4.94 0.60 24.30
C GLY A 63 -5.13 -0.93 24.28
N ARG A 64 -6.32 -1.42 23.93
CA ARG A 64 -6.69 -2.84 23.82
C ARG A 64 -6.72 -3.32 22.36
N GLY A 65 -6.44 -2.45 21.39
CA GLY A 65 -6.52 -2.76 19.97
C GLY A 65 -7.94 -2.77 19.42
N ASN A 66 -8.89 -2.05 20.01
CA ASN A 66 -10.19 -1.84 19.38
C ASN A 66 -10.13 -0.60 18.48
N PRO A 67 -10.63 -0.64 17.23
CA PRO A 67 -10.75 0.55 16.40
C PRO A 67 -11.71 1.56 17.03
N THR A 68 -11.34 2.83 17.06
CA THR A 68 -12.07 3.88 17.78
C THR A 68 -12.70 4.91 16.85
N GLU A 69 -11.85 5.61 16.09
CA GLU A 69 -12.20 6.73 15.23
C GLU A 69 -11.29 6.74 14.00
N PHE A 70 -11.72 7.46 12.96
CA PHE A 70 -10.86 7.85 11.86
C PHE A 70 -10.23 9.22 12.15
N GLY A 71 -8.93 9.31 11.92
CA GLY A 71 -8.15 10.52 12.11
C GLY A 71 -6.66 10.29 11.95
N HIS A 72 -5.99 11.13 11.17
CA HIS A 72 -4.56 10.99 10.84
C HIS A 72 -3.63 11.12 12.07
N ARG A 73 -3.90 12.09 12.96
CA ARG A 73 -2.99 12.62 14.00
C ARG A 73 -1.71 13.23 13.37
N TRP A 74 -1.06 14.18 14.04
CA TRP A 74 0.04 15.02 13.51
C TRP A 74 1.24 14.22 12.94
N LEU A 75 1.91 14.55 11.82
CA LEU A 75 1.84 15.67 10.83
C LEU A 75 1.19 15.22 9.51
N CYS A 76 0.40 16.08 8.85
CA CYS A 76 -0.16 15.83 7.51
C CYS A 76 0.57 16.62 6.41
N ASP A 77 0.09 16.49 5.16
CA ASP A 77 0.59 17.28 4.04
C ASP A 77 0.49 18.80 4.28
N CYS A 78 1.46 19.55 3.76
CA CYS A 78 1.83 20.95 4.05
C CYS A 78 0.92 21.96 3.35
N SER A 79 0.08 21.49 2.43
CA SER A 79 -1.07 22.23 1.92
C SER A 79 -2.25 22.23 2.90
N CYS A 80 -2.28 21.32 3.88
CA CYS A 80 -3.37 21.21 4.86
C CYS A 80 -3.40 22.27 5.96
N PRO A 81 -2.28 22.90 6.36
CA PRO A 81 -2.31 24.08 7.23
C PRO A 81 -2.95 25.33 6.60
N HIS A 82 -2.90 25.47 5.27
CA HIS A 82 -3.51 26.59 4.54
C HIS A 82 -4.27 26.11 3.28
N PRO A 83 -5.32 25.30 3.45
CA PRO A 83 -5.93 24.60 2.33
C PRO A 83 -6.83 25.55 1.54
N ARG A 84 -6.72 25.51 0.21
CA ARG A 84 -7.71 26.13 -0.67
C ARG A 84 -8.93 25.23 -0.83
N SER A 85 -10.07 25.79 -1.23
CA SER A 85 -11.35 25.07 -1.34
C SER A 85 -11.34 23.84 -2.26
N TYR A 86 -10.38 23.77 -3.19
CA TYR A 86 -10.17 22.63 -4.09
C TYR A 86 -9.37 21.47 -3.46
N HIS A 87 -8.98 21.59 -2.19
CA HIS A 87 -8.11 20.67 -1.49
C HIS A 87 -8.85 20.00 -0.33
N ILE A 88 -8.68 18.69 -0.15
CA ILE A 88 -9.47 17.93 0.83
C ILE A 88 -9.37 18.48 2.25
N CYS A 89 -8.19 18.94 2.66
CA CYS A 89 -7.97 19.51 4.00
C CYS A 89 -8.78 20.77 4.32
N SER A 90 -9.42 21.43 3.33
CA SER A 90 -10.40 22.49 3.59
C SER A 90 -11.78 21.95 4.01
N HIS A 91 -11.97 20.64 3.90
CA HIS A 91 -13.22 19.93 4.16
C HIS A 91 -13.08 18.88 5.28
N SER A 92 -11.90 18.74 5.90
CA SER A 92 -11.72 17.94 7.12
C SER A 92 -12.05 18.77 8.37
N LEU A 93 -12.68 18.15 9.37
CA LEU A 93 -12.95 18.82 10.64
C LEU A 93 -11.61 19.16 11.30
N ARG A 94 -11.19 20.44 11.23
CA ARG A 94 -10.00 21.01 11.88
C ARG A 94 -8.63 20.65 11.26
N GLY A 95 -8.52 20.69 9.93
CA GLY A 95 -7.23 20.57 9.23
C GLY A 95 -6.54 19.22 9.44
N CYS A 96 -5.22 19.22 9.66
CA CYS A 96 -4.35 18.04 9.83
C CYS A 96 -4.66 17.19 11.08
N SER A 97 -5.27 17.77 12.12
CA SER A 97 -5.29 17.13 13.44
C SER A 97 -6.14 15.84 13.46
N GLY A 98 -7.21 15.79 12.67
CA GLY A 98 -8.07 14.62 12.48
C GLY A 98 -8.75 14.06 13.74
N ARG A 99 -8.46 14.57 14.93
CA ARG A 99 -9.02 14.07 16.19
C ARG A 99 -10.51 14.39 16.26
N GLY A 100 -11.34 13.36 16.48
CA GLY A 100 -12.79 13.49 16.42
C GLY A 100 -13.34 13.83 15.03
N ALA A 101 -12.57 13.61 13.95
CA ALA A 101 -13.05 13.85 12.60
C ALA A 101 -14.22 12.93 12.21
N SER A 102 -14.20 11.70 12.72
CA SER A 102 -15.37 10.83 12.75
C SER A 102 -15.96 10.76 14.16
N ALA A 103 -17.28 10.67 14.29
CA ALA A 103 -17.91 10.39 15.58
C ALA A 103 -17.52 9.01 16.15
N SER A 104 -17.35 8.02 15.27
CA SER A 104 -16.79 6.70 15.57
C SER A 104 -16.35 6.01 14.27
N ALA A 105 -15.46 5.03 14.38
CA ALA A 105 -15.10 4.17 13.25
C ALA A 105 -16.34 3.47 12.66
N ALA A 106 -17.23 2.96 13.51
CA ALA A 106 -18.45 2.27 13.07
C ALA A 106 -19.41 3.18 12.28
N SER A 107 -19.68 4.40 12.76
CA SER A 107 -20.55 5.34 12.03
C SER A 107 -19.98 5.76 10.69
N HIS A 108 -18.65 5.95 10.61
CA HIS A 108 -18.01 6.39 9.38
C HIS A 108 -17.96 5.28 8.33
N LEU A 109 -17.70 4.03 8.73
CA LEU A 109 -17.81 2.85 7.85
C LEU A 109 -19.23 2.69 7.30
N ARG A 110 -20.26 2.87 8.14
CA ARG A 110 -21.66 2.85 7.70
C ARG A 110 -21.99 3.98 6.72
N HIS A 111 -21.35 5.14 6.87
CA HIS A 111 -21.48 6.25 5.91
C HIS A 111 -20.84 5.88 4.57
N MET A 112 -19.61 5.35 4.58
CA MET A 112 -18.92 4.85 3.37
C MET A 112 -19.74 3.81 2.61
N ALA A 113 -20.38 2.88 3.32
CA ALA A 113 -21.16 1.80 2.73
C ALA A 113 -22.29 2.30 1.81
N ARG A 114 -22.81 3.51 2.08
CA ARG A 114 -23.93 4.12 1.35
C ARG A 114 -23.50 4.96 0.16
N LEU A 115 -22.20 5.18 -0.03
CA LEU A 115 -21.72 6.08 -1.08
C LEU A 115 -21.76 5.39 -2.45
N PRO A 116 -22.58 5.90 -3.40
CA PRO A 116 -22.63 5.32 -4.73
C PRO A 116 -21.28 5.54 -5.44
N GLY A 117 -20.78 4.50 -6.10
CA GLY A 117 -19.55 4.58 -6.88
C GLY A 117 -18.25 4.42 -6.09
N LEU A 118 -18.29 4.26 -4.76
CA LEU A 118 -17.09 3.96 -3.97
C LEU A 118 -16.61 2.53 -4.26
N ALA A 119 -15.50 2.42 -5.01
CA ALA A 119 -14.95 1.16 -5.51
C ALA A 119 -13.84 0.58 -4.64
N LEU A 120 -13.15 1.40 -3.84
CA LEU A 120 -12.08 0.97 -2.96
C LEU A 120 -12.00 1.84 -1.69
N VAL A 121 -11.82 1.18 -0.54
CA VAL A 121 -11.47 1.83 0.74
C VAL A 121 -10.11 1.29 1.18
N ILE A 122 -9.15 2.19 1.41
CA ILE A 122 -7.85 1.89 2.01
C ILE A 122 -7.91 2.33 3.46
N LEU A 123 -7.71 1.38 4.38
CA LEU A 123 -7.69 1.59 5.82
C LEU A 123 -6.22 1.65 6.26
N ASP A 124 -5.69 2.86 6.45
CA ASP A 124 -4.34 3.07 7.00
C ASP A 124 -4.38 2.86 8.52
N GLY A 125 -3.93 1.68 8.94
CA GLY A 125 -3.80 1.32 10.34
C GLY A 125 -2.70 2.13 11.02
N LYS A 126 -3.08 3.09 11.86
CA LYS A 126 -2.14 3.86 12.70
C LYS A 126 -1.68 3.05 13.92
N VAL A 127 -1.05 1.92 13.64
CA VAL A 127 -0.46 1.00 14.61
C VAL A 127 1.04 1.22 14.73
N ASN A 128 1.64 0.72 15.81
CA ASN A 128 3.08 0.84 16.06
C ASN A 128 3.65 -0.52 16.45
N SER A 129 4.84 -0.86 15.94
CA SER A 129 5.51 -2.15 16.22
C SER A 129 5.71 -2.42 17.72
N LYS A 130 5.82 -1.37 18.55
CA LYS A 130 5.92 -1.46 20.02
C LYS A 130 4.65 -1.96 20.70
N TRP A 131 3.56 -2.19 19.96
CA TRP A 131 2.33 -2.73 20.52
C TRP A 131 2.41 -4.22 20.83
N GLY A 132 3.41 -4.92 20.28
CA GLY A 132 3.63 -6.35 20.49
C GLY A 132 2.39 -7.15 20.10
N ASP A 133 1.98 -8.06 20.98
CA ASP A 133 0.83 -8.96 20.76
C ASP A 133 -0.50 -8.24 20.48
N ARG A 134 -0.61 -6.96 20.87
CA ARG A 134 -1.81 -6.15 20.59
C ARG A 134 -1.99 -5.85 19.10
N LEU A 135 -0.93 -5.94 18.29
CA LEU A 135 -1.03 -5.79 16.82
C LEU A 135 -2.01 -6.81 16.24
N ALA A 136 -1.89 -8.08 16.64
CA ALA A 136 -2.77 -9.14 16.15
C ALA A 136 -4.23 -8.89 16.55
N THR A 137 -4.46 -8.46 17.80
CA THR A 137 -5.80 -8.05 18.29
C THR A 137 -6.37 -6.90 17.47
N ALA A 138 -5.57 -5.86 17.20
CA ALA A 138 -5.97 -4.71 16.40
C ALA A 138 -6.38 -5.10 14.97
N GLY A 139 -5.58 -5.94 14.31
CA GLY A 139 -5.87 -6.40 12.95
C GLY A 139 -7.15 -7.21 12.87
N ALA A 140 -7.33 -8.17 13.79
CA ALA A 140 -8.53 -9.00 13.86
C ALA A 140 -9.79 -8.18 14.18
N ASN A 141 -9.69 -7.22 15.11
CA ASN A 141 -10.81 -6.35 15.47
C ASN A 141 -11.21 -5.41 14.34
N LEU A 142 -10.25 -4.85 13.59
CA LEU A 142 -10.57 -4.04 12.41
C LEU A 142 -11.28 -4.87 11.35
N ALA A 143 -10.77 -6.05 11.01
CA ALA A 143 -11.41 -6.92 10.00
C ALA A 143 -12.87 -7.23 10.37
N ARG A 144 -13.15 -7.57 11.64
CA ARG A 144 -14.51 -7.78 12.17
C ARG A 144 -15.38 -6.54 12.08
N LEU A 145 -14.83 -5.36 12.40
CA LEU A 145 -15.56 -4.10 12.31
C LEU A 145 -15.94 -3.79 10.86
N VAL A 146 -15.01 -3.98 9.92
CA VAL A 146 -15.24 -3.77 8.49
C VAL A 146 -16.31 -4.71 7.95
N GLU A 147 -16.25 -6.01 8.28
CA GLU A 147 -17.26 -6.96 7.83
C GLU A 147 -18.65 -6.56 8.30
N ARG A 148 -18.77 -6.15 9.57
CA ARG A 148 -20.06 -5.79 10.17
C ARG A 148 -20.58 -4.43 9.69
N GLU A 149 -19.76 -3.39 9.77
CA GLU A 149 -20.22 -2.00 9.61
C GLU A 149 -20.09 -1.47 8.18
N LEU A 150 -19.19 -2.04 7.36
CA LEU A 150 -19.03 -1.64 5.96
C LEU A 150 -19.74 -2.63 5.04
N PHE A 151 -19.29 -3.88 4.99
CA PHE A 151 -19.88 -4.88 4.09
C PHE A 151 -21.31 -5.25 4.50
N GLY A 152 -21.57 -5.45 5.81
CA GLY A 152 -22.90 -5.70 6.36
C GLY A 152 -23.90 -4.57 6.15
N ASN A 153 -23.43 -3.38 5.74
CA ASN A 153 -24.26 -2.24 5.37
C ASN A 153 -24.31 -1.98 3.86
N GLY A 154 -23.96 -2.98 3.04
CA GLY A 154 -24.20 -2.98 1.59
C GLY A 154 -23.05 -2.44 0.74
N TYR A 155 -21.86 -2.22 1.29
CA TYR A 155 -20.71 -1.80 0.50
C TYR A 155 -20.39 -2.82 -0.60
N ARG A 156 -20.13 -2.35 -1.84
CA ARG A 156 -19.89 -3.17 -3.05
C ARG A 156 -18.48 -3.09 -3.66
N GLY A 157 -17.58 -2.25 -3.12
CA GLY A 157 -16.18 -2.15 -3.56
C GLY A 157 -15.17 -3.07 -2.83
N ASN A 158 -13.88 -2.84 -2.99
CA ASN A 158 -12.83 -3.59 -2.29
C ASN A 158 -12.34 -2.85 -1.05
N VAL A 159 -11.65 -3.55 -0.16
CA VAL A 159 -10.97 -2.99 1.01
C VAL A 159 -9.50 -3.39 0.99
N VAL A 160 -8.60 -2.44 1.22
CA VAL A 160 -7.19 -2.69 1.55
C VAL A 160 -7.01 -2.37 3.04
N ILE A 161 -6.56 -3.35 3.83
CA ILE A 161 -6.08 -3.11 5.20
C ILE A 161 -4.56 -2.93 5.11
N SER A 162 -4.09 -1.73 5.43
CA SER A 162 -2.68 -1.34 5.35
C SER A 162 -2.11 -1.02 6.72
N ALA A 163 -0.81 -1.18 6.87
CA ALA A 163 -0.02 -0.60 7.96
C ALA A 163 1.23 0.05 7.38
N GLY A 164 1.77 1.06 8.05
CA GLY A 164 2.89 1.81 7.46
C GLY A 164 4.15 0.97 7.18
N LYS A 165 4.50 0.02 8.07
CA LYS A 165 5.78 -0.70 8.00
C LYS A 165 5.61 -2.21 8.17
N ILE A 166 6.50 -2.99 7.55
CA ILE A 166 6.58 -4.46 7.61
C ILE A 166 6.74 -4.94 9.06
N ASN A 167 7.40 -4.18 9.93
CA ASN A 167 7.53 -4.56 11.34
C ASN A 167 6.19 -4.52 12.12
N CYS A 168 5.10 -4.05 11.50
CA CYS A 168 3.73 -4.20 11.98
C CYS A 168 3.03 -5.44 11.37
N PHE A 169 3.79 -6.42 10.88
CA PHE A 169 3.32 -7.65 10.24
C PHE A 169 2.13 -8.32 10.93
N GLU A 170 2.20 -8.48 12.26
CA GLU A 170 1.18 -9.18 13.05
C GLU A 170 -0.21 -8.54 12.92
N TYR A 171 -0.28 -7.23 12.70
CA TYR A 171 -1.55 -6.54 12.46
C TYR A 171 -2.15 -6.94 11.10
N VAL A 172 -1.36 -6.87 10.03
CA VAL A 172 -1.83 -7.18 8.67
C VAL A 172 -2.12 -8.68 8.53
N SER A 173 -1.28 -9.53 9.09
CA SER A 173 -1.45 -10.99 9.02
C SER A 173 -2.66 -11.47 9.82
N ALA A 174 -2.91 -10.91 11.00
CA ALA A 174 -4.11 -11.24 11.79
C ALA A 174 -5.40 -10.73 11.14
N ALA A 175 -5.36 -9.55 10.51
CA ALA A 175 -6.48 -9.06 9.71
C ALA A 175 -6.78 -10.00 8.54
N ALA A 176 -5.75 -10.45 7.80
CA ALA A 176 -5.90 -11.40 6.70
C ALA A 176 -6.44 -12.75 7.14
N LYS A 177 -5.90 -13.30 8.23
CA LYS A 177 -6.40 -14.56 8.82
C LYS A 177 -7.85 -14.44 9.28
N THR A 178 -8.25 -13.30 9.82
CA THR A 178 -9.62 -13.07 10.27
C THR A 178 -10.57 -12.91 9.08
N ALA A 179 -10.17 -12.12 8.07
CA ALA A 179 -10.96 -11.85 6.89
C ALA A 179 -11.19 -13.09 6.01
N SER A 180 -10.28 -14.07 6.02
CA SER A 180 -10.44 -15.31 5.24
C SER A 180 -11.64 -16.16 5.64
N GLY A 181 -12.17 -15.96 6.86
CA GLY A 181 -13.37 -16.62 7.36
C GLY A 181 -14.69 -15.90 7.03
N PHE A 182 -14.64 -14.75 6.38
CA PHE A 182 -15.82 -13.94 6.09
C PHE A 182 -16.46 -14.23 4.74
N SER A 183 -17.73 -13.87 4.60
CA SER A 183 -18.46 -13.97 3.35
C SER A 183 -17.86 -13.09 2.24
N ASN A 184 -17.34 -11.91 2.61
CA ASN A 184 -16.71 -10.97 1.69
C ASN A 184 -15.20 -11.16 1.56
N LYS A 185 -14.63 -12.30 1.99
CA LYS A 185 -13.18 -12.58 2.01
C LYS A 185 -12.45 -12.22 0.71
N ASP A 186 -13.11 -12.35 -0.43
CA ASP A 186 -12.51 -12.11 -1.76
C ASP A 186 -12.32 -10.63 -2.11
N ARG A 187 -12.85 -9.73 -1.27
CA ARG A 187 -12.81 -8.27 -1.42
C ARG A 187 -11.86 -7.60 -0.41
N TYR A 188 -11.15 -8.39 0.40
CA TYR A 188 -10.09 -7.92 1.29
C TYR A 188 -8.71 -8.08 0.66
N TYR A 189 -7.90 -7.03 0.76
CA TYR A 189 -6.52 -6.96 0.29
C TYR A 189 -5.63 -6.34 1.36
N PHE A 190 -4.30 -6.52 1.22
CA PHE A 190 -3.34 -6.22 2.28
C PHE A 190 -2.09 -5.53 1.73
N ALA A 191 -1.57 -4.56 2.49
CA ALA A 191 -0.40 -3.76 2.10
C ALA A 191 0.50 -3.41 3.29
N PHE A 192 1.74 -3.03 2.96
CA PHE A 192 2.59 -2.19 3.80
C PHE A 192 3.05 -1.01 2.93
N ASP A 193 2.66 0.23 3.26
CA ASP A 193 2.66 1.33 2.28
C ASP A 193 3.62 2.49 2.56
N GLN A 194 4.49 2.36 3.56
CA GLN A 194 5.57 3.31 3.84
C GLN A 194 6.96 2.64 3.77
N GLU A 195 7.12 1.58 2.98
CA GLU A 195 8.39 0.87 2.79
C GLU A 195 9.26 1.42 1.65
N ASP A 196 9.00 2.65 1.22
CA ASP A 196 9.76 3.33 0.15
C ASP A 196 9.82 2.49 -1.14
N ASP A 197 11.01 2.32 -1.73
CA ASP A 197 11.23 1.53 -2.95
C ASP A 197 11.36 0.00 -2.69
N LYS A 198 11.10 -0.49 -1.47
CA LYS A 198 11.31 -1.90 -1.07
C LYS A 198 10.19 -2.85 -1.53
N TYR A 199 9.79 -2.78 -2.80
CA TYR A 199 8.77 -3.64 -3.41
C TYR A 199 8.98 -5.13 -3.09
N SER A 200 10.17 -5.67 -3.37
CA SER A 200 10.45 -7.10 -3.20
C SER A 200 10.29 -7.57 -1.75
N SER A 201 10.65 -6.73 -0.78
CA SER A 201 10.48 -7.05 0.64
C SER A 201 9.00 -7.08 1.04
N VAL A 202 8.21 -6.10 0.59
CA VAL A 202 6.75 -6.05 0.83
C VAL A 202 6.05 -7.23 0.18
N ALA A 203 6.30 -7.47 -1.10
CA ALA A 203 5.66 -8.55 -1.86
C ALA A 203 6.03 -9.93 -1.28
N ALA A 204 7.29 -10.13 -0.90
CA ALA A 204 7.71 -11.37 -0.23
C ALA A 204 7.08 -11.55 1.14
N MET A 205 6.97 -10.47 1.93
CA MET A 205 6.34 -10.54 3.25
C MET A 205 4.87 -10.92 3.14
N LEU A 206 4.12 -10.25 2.26
CA LEU A 206 2.72 -10.57 1.98
C LEU A 206 2.56 -12.00 1.42
N SER A 207 3.55 -12.49 0.67
CA SER A 207 3.54 -13.84 0.10
C SER A 207 3.47 -14.95 1.14
N ARG A 208 3.88 -14.68 2.38
CA ARG A 208 3.91 -15.67 3.45
C ARG A 208 2.53 -16.05 3.99
N PHE A 209 1.50 -15.23 3.76
CA PHE A 209 0.20 -15.43 4.40
C PHE A 209 -1.03 -15.10 3.55
N THR A 210 -0.88 -14.45 2.39
CA THR A 210 -2.05 -14.11 1.56
C THR A 210 -1.71 -14.05 0.07
N ARG A 211 -2.72 -14.27 -0.78
CA ARG A 211 -2.66 -13.97 -2.23
C ARG A 211 -3.31 -12.62 -2.57
N LYS A 212 -3.97 -11.98 -1.61
CA LYS A 212 -4.68 -10.70 -1.81
C LYS A 212 -3.75 -9.52 -1.51
N ARG A 213 -2.77 -9.33 -2.38
CA ARG A 213 -1.62 -8.44 -2.14
C ARG A 213 -1.73 -7.15 -2.94
N THR A 214 -1.38 -6.04 -2.31
CA THR A 214 -1.27 -4.73 -2.96
C THR A 214 0.00 -4.02 -2.52
N PHE A 215 0.51 -3.12 -3.38
CA PHE A 215 1.69 -2.32 -3.07
C PHE A 215 1.38 -0.84 -3.22
N GLY A 216 1.36 -0.14 -2.09
CA GLY A 216 1.39 1.31 -2.01
C GLY A 216 2.78 1.80 -1.64
N THR A 217 3.21 2.94 -2.15
CA THR A 217 4.36 3.65 -1.59
C THR A 217 4.21 5.14 -1.83
N GLY A 218 5.02 5.95 -1.16
CA GLY A 218 4.87 7.38 -1.20
C GLY A 218 5.61 8.12 -0.13
N ILE A 219 5.60 9.44 -0.28
CA ILE A 219 5.99 10.37 0.76
C ILE A 219 4.97 11.48 0.79
N SER A 220 4.87 12.13 1.94
CA SER A 220 4.09 13.36 2.07
C SER A 220 4.40 14.31 0.91
N ALA A 221 3.37 14.96 0.38
CA ALA A 221 3.50 15.92 -0.73
C ALA A 221 4.46 17.10 -0.43
N CYS A 222 4.95 17.17 0.80
CA CYS A 222 5.90 18.17 1.33
C CYS A 222 7.36 17.89 1.08
N LEU A 223 7.72 16.64 0.84
CA LEU A 223 9.12 16.26 0.75
C LEU A 223 9.47 15.94 -0.70
N PRO A 224 10.62 16.41 -1.20
CA PRO A 224 11.12 15.95 -2.48
C PRO A 224 11.43 14.45 -2.36
N GLY A 225 10.77 13.64 -3.18
CA GLY A 225 11.00 12.20 -3.22
C GLY A 225 10.41 11.62 -4.50
N THR A 226 11.07 10.60 -5.03
CA THR A 226 10.53 9.80 -6.13
C THR A 226 10.63 8.33 -5.77
N TYR A 227 9.60 7.57 -6.09
CA TYR A 227 9.51 6.14 -5.87
C TYR A 227 9.39 5.38 -7.19
N TYR A 228 10.05 5.91 -8.22
CA TYR A 228 9.97 5.36 -9.57
C TYR A 228 10.54 3.94 -9.64
N SER A 229 11.55 3.62 -8.82
CA SER A 229 12.14 2.29 -8.81
C SER A 229 11.18 1.25 -8.24
N GLY A 230 10.61 1.51 -7.07
CA GLY A 230 9.64 0.65 -6.40
C GLY A 230 8.37 0.50 -7.22
N ILE A 231 7.84 1.60 -7.78
CA ILE A 231 6.65 1.54 -8.64
C ILE A 231 6.91 0.78 -9.94
N ARG A 232 8.08 0.93 -10.60
CA ARG A 232 8.39 0.13 -11.79
C ARG A 232 8.40 -1.37 -11.47
N GLN A 233 8.98 -1.75 -10.34
CA GLN A 233 8.97 -3.13 -9.88
C GLN A 233 7.55 -3.60 -9.56
N ALA A 234 6.74 -2.79 -8.89
CA ALA A 234 5.36 -3.13 -8.57
C ALA A 234 4.48 -3.29 -9.81
N VAL A 235 4.64 -2.43 -10.83
CA VAL A 235 3.94 -2.57 -12.12
C VAL A 235 4.35 -3.86 -12.83
N ALA A 236 5.64 -4.21 -12.81
CA ALA A 236 6.10 -5.51 -13.30
C ALA A 236 5.49 -6.66 -12.47
N GLY A 237 5.42 -6.50 -11.16
CA GLY A 237 4.78 -7.42 -10.22
C GLY A 237 3.31 -7.68 -10.53
N VAL A 238 2.53 -6.64 -10.88
CA VAL A 238 1.14 -6.79 -11.34
C VAL A 238 1.09 -7.66 -12.60
N ARG A 239 1.95 -7.39 -13.60
CA ARG A 239 2.00 -8.18 -14.86
C ARG A 239 2.41 -9.63 -14.62
N ASN A 240 3.37 -9.85 -13.72
CA ASN A 240 3.84 -11.17 -13.32
C ASN A 240 2.82 -11.91 -12.43
N GLY A 241 1.81 -11.21 -11.90
CA GLY A 241 0.81 -11.76 -11.00
C GLY A 241 1.36 -12.03 -9.59
N GLU A 242 2.34 -11.24 -9.15
CA GLU A 242 2.89 -11.25 -7.80
C GLU A 242 2.01 -10.45 -6.82
N ILE A 243 1.37 -9.39 -7.33
CA ILE A 243 0.41 -8.53 -6.63
C ILE A 243 -0.77 -8.18 -7.55
N GLY A 244 -1.89 -7.72 -6.97
CA GLY A 244 -3.11 -7.39 -7.71
C GLY A 244 -3.25 -5.93 -8.12
N LEU A 245 -2.68 -5.02 -7.33
CA LEU A 245 -2.86 -3.58 -7.50
C LEU A 245 -1.66 -2.82 -6.93
N THR A 246 -1.25 -1.76 -7.62
CA THR A 246 -0.27 -0.80 -7.11
C THR A 246 -0.77 0.64 -7.16
N TYR A 247 -0.45 1.41 -6.12
CA TYR A 247 -0.80 2.83 -5.99
C TYR A 247 0.37 3.66 -5.45
N ILE A 248 0.31 4.98 -5.66
CA ILE A 248 1.31 5.93 -5.16
C ILE A 248 0.63 7.04 -4.36
N TRP A 249 1.30 7.53 -3.32
CA TRP A 249 0.84 8.64 -2.48
C TRP A 249 1.98 9.65 -2.17
N THR A 250 1.72 10.87 -1.70
CA THR A 250 0.54 11.67 -2.06
C THR A 250 0.94 12.60 -3.21
N LEU A 251 0.18 12.60 -4.31
CA LEU A 251 0.50 13.43 -5.48
C LEU A 251 -0.55 14.51 -5.70
N ASP A 252 -0.12 15.79 -5.70
CA ASP A 252 -1.00 16.95 -5.91
C ASP A 252 -0.63 17.83 -7.12
N LYS A 253 0.47 17.47 -7.81
CA LYS A 253 0.94 18.12 -9.04
C LYS A 253 0.56 17.27 -10.25
N GLU A 254 -0.07 17.88 -11.24
CA GLU A 254 -0.54 17.21 -12.47
C GLU A 254 0.61 16.50 -13.21
N SER A 255 1.80 17.14 -13.28
CA SER A 255 2.98 16.55 -13.91
C SER A 255 3.42 15.26 -13.21
N SER A 256 3.46 15.25 -11.87
CA SER A 256 3.77 14.06 -11.08
C SER A 256 2.72 12.97 -11.28
N MET A 257 1.42 13.31 -11.23
CA MET A 257 0.34 12.37 -11.49
C MET A 257 0.50 11.72 -12.88
N LYS A 258 0.75 12.53 -13.91
CA LYS A 258 0.96 12.05 -15.28
C LYS A 258 2.17 11.10 -15.39
N SER A 259 3.28 11.41 -14.72
CA SER A 259 4.46 10.53 -14.70
C SER A 259 4.15 9.15 -14.13
N TYR A 260 3.42 9.06 -13.01
CA TYR A 260 3.09 7.76 -12.41
C TYR A 260 1.98 7.02 -13.16
N ILE A 261 1.00 7.72 -13.75
CA ILE A 261 0.03 7.11 -14.68
C ILE A 261 0.78 6.47 -15.86
N ASN A 262 1.75 7.17 -16.45
CA ASN A 262 2.54 6.64 -17.56
C ASN A 262 3.41 5.44 -17.17
N LEU A 263 3.80 5.32 -15.91
CA LEU A 263 4.48 4.12 -15.41
C LEU A 263 3.54 2.92 -15.28
N GLY A 264 2.22 3.15 -15.18
CA GLY A 264 1.20 2.10 -15.13
C GLY A 264 0.64 1.82 -13.73
N VAL A 265 0.66 2.79 -12.81
CA VAL A 265 -0.03 2.61 -11.52
C VAL A 265 -1.54 2.42 -11.71
N ASN A 266 -2.16 1.62 -10.84
CA ASN A 266 -3.61 1.45 -10.85
C ASN A 266 -4.33 2.57 -10.08
N GLY A 267 -3.65 3.29 -9.21
CA GLY A 267 -4.27 4.37 -8.45
C GLY A 267 -3.29 5.40 -7.92
N ILE A 268 -3.82 6.58 -7.62
CA ILE A 268 -3.08 7.69 -7.01
C ILE A 268 -3.88 8.20 -5.81
N ILE A 269 -3.23 8.26 -4.65
CA ILE A 269 -3.71 8.99 -3.49
C ILE A 269 -3.37 10.48 -3.69
N THR A 270 -4.38 11.34 -3.56
CA THR A 270 -4.27 12.78 -3.80
C THR A 270 -5.16 13.57 -2.87
N ASN A 271 -4.72 14.79 -2.53
CA ASN A 271 -5.57 15.77 -1.88
C ASN A 271 -6.42 16.58 -2.88
N ARG A 272 -6.23 16.38 -4.19
CA ARG A 272 -6.91 17.09 -5.29
C ARG A 272 -7.66 16.13 -6.23
N PRO A 273 -8.69 15.41 -5.77
CA PRO A 273 -9.39 14.41 -6.60
C PRO A 273 -9.93 14.98 -7.92
N GLY A 274 -10.44 16.22 -7.92
CA GLY A 274 -10.96 16.86 -9.14
C GLY A 274 -9.89 17.09 -10.22
N LEU A 275 -8.65 17.39 -9.82
CA LEU A 275 -7.53 17.51 -10.75
C LEU A 275 -7.20 16.15 -11.37
N LEU A 276 -7.07 15.12 -10.54
CA LEU A 276 -6.78 13.76 -11.00
C LEU A 276 -7.91 13.20 -11.87
N LYS A 277 -9.18 13.51 -11.55
CA LYS A 277 -10.35 13.15 -12.36
C LYS A 277 -10.29 13.77 -13.75
N LYS A 278 -9.95 15.06 -13.86
CA LYS A 278 -9.78 15.74 -15.15
C LYS A 278 -8.64 15.10 -15.96
N LEU A 279 -7.50 14.87 -15.33
CA LEU A 279 -6.35 14.24 -15.98
C LEU A 279 -6.66 12.81 -16.46
N ALA A 280 -7.28 11.98 -15.61
CA ALA A 280 -7.68 10.61 -15.97
C ALA A 280 -8.67 10.60 -17.15
N GLY A 281 -9.61 11.56 -17.18
CA GLY A 281 -10.53 11.75 -18.31
C GLY A 281 -9.80 12.13 -19.60
N ASN A 282 -8.87 13.09 -19.53
CA ASN A 282 -8.06 13.52 -20.68
C ASN A 282 -7.19 12.37 -21.25
N LEU A 283 -6.72 11.48 -20.38
CA LEU A 283 -5.94 10.30 -20.77
C LEU A 283 -6.82 9.10 -21.16
N GLY A 284 -8.15 9.22 -21.07
CA GLY A 284 -9.08 8.15 -21.45
C GLY A 284 -8.99 6.90 -20.57
N LEU A 285 -8.63 7.06 -19.29
CA LEU A 285 -8.53 5.93 -18.34
C LEU A 285 -9.92 5.42 -17.95
N ARG A 286 -10.07 4.10 -17.86
CA ARG A 286 -11.28 3.48 -17.32
C ARG A 286 -11.25 3.56 -15.80
N LEU A 287 -12.20 4.28 -15.20
CA LEU A 287 -12.29 4.34 -13.74
C LEU A 287 -12.90 3.06 -13.16
N ALA A 288 -12.38 2.65 -12.00
CA ALA A 288 -12.91 1.57 -11.18
C ALA A 288 -14.36 1.84 -10.75
N LYS A 289 -15.15 0.77 -10.67
CA LYS A 289 -16.53 0.77 -10.16
C LYS A 289 -16.69 -0.23 -9.01
N PRO A 290 -17.68 -0.04 -8.12
CA PRO A 290 -18.03 -1.07 -7.16
C PRO A 290 -18.31 -2.42 -7.85
N GLY A 291 -17.68 -3.48 -7.37
CA GLY A 291 -17.75 -4.82 -7.96
C GLY A 291 -16.63 -5.15 -8.95
N ASP A 292 -15.84 -4.16 -9.41
CA ASP A 292 -14.62 -4.46 -10.17
C ASP A 292 -13.66 -5.27 -9.29
N ALA A 293 -13.24 -6.43 -9.76
CA ALA A 293 -12.30 -7.27 -9.04
C ALA A 293 -10.88 -6.71 -9.12
N ILE A 294 -10.13 -6.82 -8.03
CA ILE A 294 -8.67 -6.70 -8.06
C ILE A 294 -8.11 -8.11 -8.30
N PRO A 295 -7.20 -8.32 -9.27
CA PRO A 295 -6.60 -9.62 -9.49
C PRO A 295 -5.95 -10.18 -8.22
N THR A 296 -6.15 -11.48 -7.97
CA THR A 296 -5.46 -12.17 -6.87
C THR A 296 -4.09 -12.63 -7.37
N ALA A 297 -3.07 -12.55 -6.53
CA ALA A 297 -1.73 -13.01 -6.88
C ALA A 297 -1.73 -14.50 -7.23
N ARG A 298 -0.98 -14.88 -8.25
CA ARG A 298 -0.78 -16.26 -8.74
C ARG A 298 0.65 -16.77 -8.50
N THR A 299 1.59 -15.85 -8.27
CA THR A 299 3.00 -16.15 -8.09
C THR A 299 3.43 -15.78 -6.67
N ASP A 300 4.26 -16.60 -6.02
CA ASP A 300 4.89 -16.23 -4.74
C ASP A 300 6.19 -15.47 -4.99
N VAL A 301 6.46 -14.49 -4.13
CA VAL A 301 7.72 -13.74 -4.14
C VAL A 301 8.59 -14.26 -3.01
N SER A 302 9.80 -14.69 -3.33
CA SER A 302 10.76 -15.17 -2.34
C SER A 302 11.31 -14.02 -1.51
N SER A 303 11.42 -14.22 -0.19
CA SER A 303 12.11 -13.27 0.70
C SER A 303 13.60 -13.16 0.31
N PRO A 304 14.15 -11.94 0.18
CA PRO A 304 15.59 -11.75 0.02
C PRO A 304 16.35 -12.40 1.19
N ASN A 305 17.56 -12.90 0.94
CA ASN A 305 18.42 -13.45 1.99
C ASN A 305 19.12 -12.34 2.79
N ASN A 306 18.33 -11.44 3.37
CA ASN A 306 18.79 -10.35 4.22
C ASN A 306 17.78 -10.10 5.35
N CYS A 307 18.18 -9.26 6.31
CA CYS A 307 17.31 -8.71 7.34
C CYS A 307 17.93 -7.39 7.82
N ASP A 308 17.13 -6.54 8.46
CA ASP A 308 17.58 -5.22 8.90
C ASP A 308 17.01 -4.82 10.25
N CYS A 309 17.69 -3.91 10.94
CA CYS A 309 17.34 -3.46 12.28
C CYS A 309 17.55 -1.95 12.47
N ASP A 310 16.57 -1.30 13.09
CA ASP A 310 16.62 0.12 13.43
C ASP A 310 17.06 0.31 14.88
N TYR A 311 17.76 1.42 15.12
CA TYR A 311 18.15 1.82 16.48
C TYR A 311 16.99 2.47 17.22
N HIS A 312 16.86 2.12 18.49
CA HIS A 312 16.06 2.85 19.46
C HIS A 312 16.82 3.03 20.76
N TRP A 313 16.33 3.94 21.61
CA TRP A 313 16.92 4.11 22.94
C TRP A 313 16.85 2.80 23.73
N GLY A 314 18.02 2.24 24.04
CA GLY A 314 18.20 0.96 24.73
C GLY A 314 18.78 -0.15 23.87
N GLY A 315 18.74 -0.08 22.54
CA GLY A 315 19.28 -1.11 21.64
C GLY A 315 18.57 -1.17 20.28
N CYS A 316 18.61 -2.31 19.61
CA CYS A 316 18.02 -2.46 18.27
C CYS A 316 16.61 -3.07 18.27
N THR A 317 15.86 -2.84 17.19
CA THR A 317 14.65 -3.60 16.83
C THR A 317 14.69 -4.00 15.36
N ILE A 318 14.12 -5.14 15.01
CA ILE A 318 13.99 -5.61 13.62
C ILE A 318 13.08 -4.66 12.85
N SER A 319 13.60 -4.08 11.78
CA SER A 319 12.85 -3.28 10.81
C SER A 319 12.49 -4.10 9.57
N SER A 320 13.34 -5.02 9.15
CA SER A 320 13.07 -6.00 8.09
C SER A 320 13.37 -7.42 8.60
N PRO A 321 12.35 -8.30 8.74
CA PRO A 321 12.57 -9.66 9.22
C PRO A 321 13.42 -10.51 8.27
N ALA A 322 14.04 -11.56 8.82
CA ALA A 322 14.74 -12.57 8.04
C ALA A 322 13.79 -13.40 7.16
N PRO A 323 14.31 -14.06 6.09
CA PRO A 323 13.52 -14.99 5.30
C PRO A 323 13.06 -16.20 6.14
N PRO A 324 11.99 -16.91 5.71
CA PRO A 324 11.54 -18.14 6.36
C PRO A 324 12.68 -19.12 6.63
N PHE A 325 12.64 -19.78 7.79
CA PHE A 325 13.64 -20.73 8.29
C PHE A 325 15.01 -20.11 8.62
N LYS A 326 15.06 -18.80 8.83
CA LYS A 326 16.22 -18.05 9.32
C LYS A 326 15.84 -17.11 10.46
N ALA A 327 16.82 -16.56 11.17
CA ALA A 327 16.60 -15.54 12.17
C ALA A 327 17.43 -14.29 11.87
N CYS A 328 16.99 -13.14 12.39
CA CYS A 328 17.73 -11.89 12.24
C CYS A 328 18.52 -11.58 13.50
N ARG A 329 19.84 -11.47 13.35
CA ARG A 329 20.73 -11.02 14.41
C ARG A 329 20.99 -9.53 14.28
N CYS A 330 20.29 -8.73 15.07
CA CYS A 330 20.52 -7.29 15.19
C CYS A 330 21.84 -7.01 15.93
N LYS A 331 22.56 -5.98 15.49
CA LYS A 331 23.78 -5.52 16.15
C LYS A 331 23.86 -4.00 16.12
N TYR A 332 24.10 -3.37 17.27
CA TYR A 332 24.44 -1.96 17.34
C TYR A 332 25.74 -1.69 16.59
N LYS A 333 25.73 -0.68 15.71
CA LYS A 333 26.85 -0.34 14.82
C LYS A 333 27.60 0.92 15.26
N GLY A 334 27.22 1.54 16.38
CA GLY A 334 27.71 2.85 16.79
C GLY A 334 26.84 3.98 16.24
N PHE A 335 27.06 5.21 16.73
CA PHE A 335 26.38 6.43 16.25
C PHE A 335 24.84 6.32 16.17
N TRP A 336 24.19 5.69 17.16
CA TRP A 336 22.73 5.51 17.16
C TRP A 336 22.21 4.76 15.92
N THR A 337 23.00 3.82 15.40
CA THR A 337 22.61 2.97 14.26
C THR A 337 22.66 1.49 14.62
N CYS A 338 21.79 0.71 13.97
CA CYS A 338 21.72 -0.74 14.06
C CYS A 338 21.77 -1.35 12.66
N GLY A 339 22.07 -2.64 12.58
CA GLY A 339 21.93 -3.39 11.33
C GLY A 339 21.70 -4.88 11.60
N GLY A 340 21.13 -5.56 10.61
CA GLY A 340 20.79 -6.98 10.67
C GLY A 340 21.81 -7.89 9.98
N SER A 341 21.86 -9.15 10.42
CA SER A 341 22.50 -10.24 9.69
C SER A 341 21.66 -11.51 9.79
N VAL A 342 21.48 -12.21 8.67
CA VAL A 342 20.71 -13.45 8.64
C VAL A 342 21.56 -14.58 9.24
N VAL A 343 20.99 -15.29 10.21
CA VAL A 343 21.61 -16.44 10.86
C VAL A 343 20.68 -17.66 10.79
N SER A 344 21.24 -18.85 10.95
CA SER A 344 20.45 -20.08 11.07
C SER A 344 19.67 -20.09 12.40
N CYS A 345 18.52 -20.74 12.40
CA CYS A 345 17.70 -20.96 13.59
C CYS A 345 17.13 -22.37 13.59
N ASN A 346 16.61 -22.79 14.74
CA ASN A 346 15.95 -24.09 14.87
C ASN A 346 14.56 -24.04 14.21
N SER A 347 14.35 -24.84 13.16
CA SER A 347 13.10 -24.91 12.40
C SER A 347 11.90 -25.40 13.21
N SER A 348 12.10 -25.96 14.41
CA SER A 348 11.02 -26.28 15.36
C SER A 348 10.38 -25.02 15.96
N ASN A 349 11.09 -23.89 16.01
CA ASN A 349 10.59 -22.63 16.54
C ASN A 349 9.67 -21.92 15.52
N LEU A 350 8.49 -21.46 15.98
CA LEU A 350 7.53 -20.74 15.14
C LEU A 350 8.11 -19.47 14.51
N LYS A 351 8.93 -18.72 15.25
CA LYS A 351 9.62 -17.51 14.77
C LYS A 351 10.81 -17.81 13.87
N CYS A 352 11.26 -19.06 13.80
CA CYS A 352 12.19 -19.50 12.75
C CYS A 352 11.43 -19.77 11.45
N ARG A 353 10.30 -20.49 11.51
CA ARG A 353 9.47 -20.79 10.33
C ARG A 353 8.88 -19.54 9.72
N ASN A 354 8.44 -18.60 10.55
CA ASN A 354 7.81 -17.36 10.13
C ASN A 354 8.39 -16.17 10.94
N PRO A 355 9.60 -15.70 10.63
CA PRO A 355 10.25 -14.60 11.36
C PRO A 355 9.55 -13.26 11.13
N ASP A 356 9.40 -12.45 12.16
CA ASP A 356 8.72 -11.16 12.08
C ASP A 356 9.53 -10.08 12.82
N GLY A 357 8.91 -8.92 13.05
CA GLY A 357 9.52 -7.78 13.73
C GLY A 357 9.56 -7.90 15.25
N SER A 358 9.13 -9.01 15.86
CA SER A 358 8.97 -9.15 17.32
C SER A 358 10.30 -9.26 18.08
N LYS A 359 10.23 -9.00 19.40
CA LYS A 359 11.36 -9.18 20.32
C LYS A 359 11.82 -10.64 20.35
N GLU A 360 10.89 -11.57 20.22
CA GLU A 360 11.11 -13.02 20.17
C GLU A 360 11.92 -13.40 18.92
N SER A 361 11.56 -12.85 17.75
CA SER A 361 12.33 -13.04 16.52
C SER A 361 13.75 -12.48 16.62
N CYS A 362 13.93 -11.33 17.27
CA CYS A 362 15.27 -10.77 17.52
C CYS A 362 16.11 -11.64 18.47
N LYS A 363 15.52 -12.09 19.59
CA LYS A 363 16.19 -12.95 20.57
C LYS A 363 16.60 -14.29 19.96
N LEU A 364 15.76 -14.86 19.10
CA LEU A 364 16.07 -16.11 18.38
C LEU A 364 17.34 -15.99 17.52
N GLY A 365 17.61 -14.80 16.97
CA GLY A 365 18.83 -14.52 16.21
C GLY A 365 20.07 -14.26 17.08
N GLY A 366 19.92 -14.19 18.42
CA GLY A 366 21.01 -13.84 19.33
C GLY A 366 21.53 -12.40 19.14
N GLY A 367 20.65 -11.46 18.77
CA GLY A 367 21.00 -10.07 18.53
C GLY A 367 20.87 -9.15 19.76
N ASP A 368 21.26 -7.90 19.58
CA ASP A 368 20.87 -6.79 20.46
C ASP A 368 19.38 -6.49 20.26
N CYS A 369 18.57 -6.73 21.30
CA CYS A 369 17.12 -6.52 21.30
C CYS A 369 16.69 -5.52 22.38
N GLY A 370 17.59 -4.63 22.81
CA GLY A 370 17.33 -3.67 23.88
C GLY A 370 16.36 -2.55 23.50
N GLY A 371 16.09 -2.36 22.19
CA GLY A 371 15.17 -1.34 21.68
C GLY A 371 13.68 -1.69 21.85
N TYR A 372 13.37 -2.95 22.19
CA TYR A 372 11.99 -3.42 22.42
C TYR A 372 11.53 -3.14 23.85
N ARG A 373 10.59 -2.20 24.00
CA ARG A 373 9.97 -1.80 25.28
C ARG A 373 8.68 -2.53 25.55
#